data_AF-A0A9D7ZTQ6-F1
#
_entry.id   AF-A0A9D7ZTQ6-F1
#
_cell.length_a   1.000
_cell.length_b   1.000
_cell.length_c   1.000
_cell.angle_alpha   90.00
_cell.angle_beta   90.00
_cell.angle_gamma   90.00
#
_symmetry.space_group_name_H-M   'P 1'
#
loop_
_entity.id
_entity.type
_entity.pdbx_description
1 polymer ?
#
loop_
_entity_poly.entity_id
_entity_poly.type
_entity_poly.pdbx_seq_one_letter_code
_entity_poly.pdbx_strand_id
1 'polypeptide(L)' 'MKDKKKMDDKKKINKERQMSYDSLPPSVKESLTQEEKQLFLNAEEWPESLFEKLEEFIIKE' A
#
# COMPACT_ATOMS: atom_id res chain seq x y z
N MET A 1 24.99 14.11 21.40
CA MET A 1 26.02 13.05 21.44
C MET A 1 25.39 11.78 20.90
N LYS A 2 26.10 10.99 20.08
CA LYS A 2 25.74 9.64 19.58
C LYS A 2 24.61 9.53 18.55
N ASP A 3 25.05 9.37 17.31
CA ASP A 3 24.44 8.82 16.11
C ASP A 3 24.10 7.31 16.23
N LYS A 4 23.48 6.74 15.16
CA LYS A 4 22.93 5.35 15.01
C LYS A 4 21.56 5.18 15.73
N LYS A 5 20.63 4.28 15.34
CA LYS A 5 20.64 2.97 14.62
C LYS A 5 19.20 2.70 14.10
N LYS A 6 18.91 2.16 12.90
CA LYS A 6 19.67 1.97 11.64
C LYS A 6 19.19 3.08 10.64
N MET A 7 19.04 3.02 9.31
CA MET A 7 19.40 2.10 8.19
C MET A 7 18.72 0.71 8.04
N ASP A 8 17.39 0.60 7.83
CA ASP A 8 16.76 -0.71 7.49
C ASP A 8 15.50 -0.69 6.60
N ASP A 9 14.83 0.45 6.42
CA ASP A 9 13.43 0.48 5.96
C ASP A 9 13.22 0.30 4.45
N LYS A 10 14.26 -0.08 3.68
CA LYS A 10 14.15 -0.45 2.26
C LYS A 10 13.57 -1.86 2.00
N LYS A 11 13.09 -2.58 3.03
CA LYS A 11 12.50 -3.91 2.82
C LYS A 11 11.47 -4.39 3.85
N LYS A 12 10.91 -3.50 4.67
CA LYS A 12 9.66 -3.80 5.38
C LYS A 12 8.52 -3.43 4.44
N ILE A 13 7.83 -4.42 3.87
CA ILE A 13 6.43 -4.23 3.44
C ILE A 13 5.73 -3.64 4.67
N ASN A 14 5.15 -2.45 4.56
CA ASN A 14 4.55 -1.84 5.74
C ASN A 14 3.37 -2.75 6.16
N LYS A 15 3.43 -3.27 7.39
CA LYS A 15 2.40 -4.14 7.95
C LYS A 15 1.02 -3.48 7.91
N GLU A 16 0.97 -2.17 8.10
CA GLU A 16 -0.26 -1.39 8.00
C GLU A 16 -0.83 -1.48 6.58
N ARG A 17 -0.01 -1.26 5.54
CA ARG A 17 -0.42 -1.44 4.14
C ARG A 17 -0.80 -2.88 3.82
N GLN A 18 -0.14 -3.89 4.39
CA GLN A 18 -0.57 -5.27 4.21
C GLN A 18 -1.96 -5.50 4.83
N MET A 19 -2.20 -4.98 6.04
CA MET A 19 -3.53 -5.04 6.69
C MET A 19 -4.59 -4.26 5.91
N SER A 20 -4.25 -3.10 5.31
CA SER A 20 -5.14 -2.38 4.39
C SER A 20 -5.48 -3.24 3.18
N TYR A 21 -4.49 -3.84 2.51
CA TYR A 21 -4.73 -4.72 1.36
C TYR A 21 -5.59 -5.92 1.75
N ASP A 22 -5.28 -6.59 2.86
CA ASP A 22 -6.05 -7.75 3.33
C ASP A 22 -7.47 -7.37 3.79
N SER A 23 -7.71 -6.11 4.16
CA SER A 23 -9.04 -5.55 4.45
C SER A 23 -9.85 -5.17 3.20
N LEU A 24 -9.23 -5.03 2.02
CA LEU A 24 -9.97 -4.70 0.78
C LEU A 24 -10.97 -5.82 0.41
N PRO A 25 -12.13 -5.49 -0.20
CA PRO A 25 -13.06 -6.49 -0.74
C PRO A 25 -12.40 -7.42 -1.78
N PRO A 26 -12.88 -8.66 -1.95
CA PRO A 26 -12.35 -9.58 -2.97
C PRO A 26 -12.41 -8.98 -4.38
N SER A 27 -13.52 -8.35 -4.75
CA SER A 27 -13.71 -7.73 -6.07
C SER A 27 -12.68 -6.61 -6.37
N VAL A 28 -12.17 -5.93 -5.35
CA VAL A 28 -11.07 -4.97 -5.47
C VAL A 28 -9.76 -5.72 -5.68
N LYS A 29 -9.47 -6.73 -4.86
CA LYS A 29 -8.27 -7.58 -4.99
C LYS A 29 -8.18 -8.30 -6.34
N GLU A 30 -9.32 -8.59 -6.97
CA GLU A 30 -9.47 -9.17 -8.31
C GLU A 30 -9.33 -8.11 -9.43
N SER A 31 -9.71 -6.85 -9.17
CA SER A 31 -9.56 -5.72 -10.11
C SER A 31 -8.16 -5.08 -10.10
N LEU A 32 -7.36 -5.38 -9.08
CA LEU A 32 -5.96 -4.97 -8.95
C LEU A 32 -5.03 -5.98 -9.62
N THR A 33 -4.24 -5.52 -10.59
CA THR A 33 -3.18 -6.34 -11.19
C THR A 33 -2.06 -6.66 -10.19
N GLN A 34 -1.22 -7.63 -10.53
CA GLN A 34 -0.04 -7.98 -9.73
C GLN A 34 0.93 -6.80 -9.53
N GLU A 35 1.01 -5.90 -10.52
CA GLU A 35 1.86 -4.72 -10.50
C GLU A 35 1.29 -3.64 -9.57
N GLU A 36 -0.01 -3.34 -9.71
CA GLU A 36 -0.74 -2.45 -8.80
C GLU A 36 -0.71 -2.93 -7.34
N LYS A 37 -0.76 -4.25 -7.12
CA LYS A 37 -0.56 -4.85 -5.79
C LYS A 37 0.85 -4.60 -5.23
N GLN A 38 1.89 -4.60 -6.07
CA GLN A 38 3.24 -4.23 -5.64
C GLN A 38 3.33 -2.72 -5.34
N LEU A 39 2.68 -1.87 -6.13
CA LEU A 39 2.61 -0.43 -5.88
C LEU A 39 1.88 -0.13 -4.57
N PHE A 40 0.70 -0.73 -4.35
CA PHE A 40 -0.07 -0.59 -3.11
C PHE A 40 0.78 -0.90 -1.87
N LEU A 41 1.51 -2.02 -1.90
CA LEU A 41 2.29 -2.51 -0.76
C LEU A 41 3.66 -1.84 -0.57
N ASN A 42 4.30 -1.33 -1.64
CA ASN A 42 5.71 -0.91 -1.62
C ASN A 42 6.01 0.49 -2.19
N ALA A 43 5.16 1.08 -3.04
CA ALA A 43 5.44 2.41 -3.62
C ALA A 43 5.22 3.51 -2.58
N GLU A 44 6.10 4.50 -2.52
CA GLU A 44 6.03 5.57 -1.52
C GLU A 44 4.69 6.32 -1.59
N GLU A 45 4.28 6.66 -2.81
CA GLU A 45 2.99 7.23 -3.18
C GLU A 45 2.22 6.24 -4.09
N TRP A 46 0.88 6.33 -4.14
CA TRP A 46 0.06 5.56 -5.08
C TRP A 46 -0.27 6.43 -6.31
N PRO A 47 -0.11 5.91 -7.54
CA PRO A 47 -0.50 6.67 -8.73
C PRO A 47 -2.02 6.92 -8.74
N GLU A 48 -2.44 8.04 -9.33
CA GLU A 48 -3.83 8.49 -9.36
C GLU A 48 -4.80 7.39 -9.84
N SER A 49 -4.45 6.66 -10.90
CA SER A 49 -5.26 5.55 -11.42
C SER A 49 -5.42 4.34 -10.47
N LEU A 50 -4.47 4.13 -9.55
CA LEU A 50 -4.63 3.16 -8.45
C LEU A 50 -5.53 3.74 -7.37
N PHE A 51 -5.44 5.03 -7.09
CA PHE A 51 -6.30 5.71 -6.11
C PHE A 51 -7.76 5.77 -6.58
N GLU A 52 -8.03 6.13 -7.84
CA GLU A 52 -9.38 6.12 -8.46
C GLU A 52 -10.04 4.74 -8.32
N LYS A 53 -9.36 3.66 -8.71
CA LYS A 53 -9.84 2.27 -8.53
C LYS A 53 -10.16 1.89 -7.08
N LEU A 54 -9.63 2.63 -6.13
CA LEU A 54 -9.79 2.40 -4.69
C LEU A 54 -10.70 3.43 -4.03
N GLU A 55 -11.07 4.54 -4.68
CA GLU A 55 -11.72 5.65 -3.97
C GLU A 55 -13.16 5.33 -3.54
N GLU A 56 -13.84 4.43 -4.25
CA GLU A 56 -15.13 3.85 -3.83
C GLU A 56 -15.01 2.99 -2.55
N PHE A 57 -13.78 2.65 -2.14
CA PHE A 57 -13.47 1.77 -1.01
C PHE A 57 -12.61 2.46 0.07
N ILE A 58 -11.98 3.59 -0.25
CA ILE A 58 -11.27 4.47 0.69
C ILE A 58 -12.28 5.46 1.27
N ILE A 59 -12.73 5.20 2.50
CA ILE A 59 -13.57 6.14 3.24
C ILE A 59 -12.77 7.41 3.50
N LYS A 60 -13.14 8.50 2.80
CA LYS A 60 -12.72 9.87 3.11
C LYS A 60 -13.65 10.37 4.22
N GLU A 61 -13.09 10.66 5.40
CA GLU A 61 -13.79 11.27 6.55
C GLU A 61 -13.93 12.79 6.37
#